data_AF-G2YMF0-F1
#
_entry.id   AF-G2YMF0-F1
#
_cell.length_a   1.000
_cell.length_b   1.000
_cell.length_c   1.000
_cell.angle_alpha   90.00
_cell.angle_beta   90.00
_cell.angle_gamma   90.00
#
_symmetry.space_group_name_H-M   'P 1'
#
loop_
_entity.id
_entity.type
_entity.pdbx_description
1 polymer ?
#
loop_
_entity_poly.entity_id
_entity_poly.type
_entity_poly.pdbx_seq_one_letter_code
_entity_poly.pdbx_strand_id
1 'polypeptide(L)'
;MGISKIYDFIIVGGGTSGLVVATRLSENPDIQVLVLEAGGNHLENPQSELGNRTLDLPGRCLPGGSSVINAQAFIAASKIGLDAWKEFGNEGWDCDSMKPHYKKCQTVEIPNDRLRKELYEMSENAFTGSSIGGFVNNSTVNGVAKERSYAANAYFKPAQNRSDIHLVTNSLVEKIILNKESGEAVAKGVKVTIKGVEHIFQAGKEVIVAARALNSPRILELSGIGEAELLRSLGVDIYVENSSVVDEIQTLDSLKLQEPEAIAAAMSAYQTEKAGPFASEAISSLAYMPVPDFQTPKGKDALAILIIHICVPCK
;
A
#
# COMPACT_ATOMS: atom_id res chain seq x y z
N MET A 1 -27.38 -21.73 -8.42
CA MET A 1 -25.99 -22.12 -8.74
C MET A 1 -25.49 -21.17 -9.82
N GLY A 2 -24.89 -20.05 -9.41
CA GLY A 2 -24.40 -19.02 -10.33
C GLY A 2 -23.05 -19.43 -10.92
N ILE A 3 -22.85 -19.16 -12.22
CA ILE A 3 -21.63 -19.47 -12.97
C ILE A 3 -20.43 -18.85 -12.23
N SER A 4 -19.53 -19.69 -11.71
CA SER A 4 -18.26 -19.25 -11.15
C SER A 4 -17.38 -18.76 -12.29
N LYS A 5 -17.09 -17.46 -12.34
CA LYS A 5 -16.15 -16.90 -13.32
C LYS A 5 -14.73 -17.13 -12.80
N ILE A 6 -13.93 -17.85 -13.57
CA ILE A 6 -12.52 -18.15 -13.27
C ILE A 6 -11.66 -16.99 -13.79
N TYR A 7 -10.72 -16.54 -12.97
CA TYR A 7 -9.69 -15.56 -13.31
C TYR A 7 -8.31 -16.20 -13.14
N ASP A 8 -7.30 -15.83 -13.93
CA ASP A 8 -5.94 -16.29 -13.69
C ASP A 8 -5.44 -15.82 -12.31
N PHE A 9 -5.61 -14.53 -12.03
CA PHE A 9 -5.19 -13.91 -10.78
C PHE A 9 -6.36 -13.18 -10.12
N ILE A 10 -6.47 -13.36 -8.80
CA ILE A 10 -7.36 -12.56 -7.96
C ILE A 10 -6.51 -11.72 -7.01
N ILE A 11 -6.66 -10.40 -7.09
CA ILE A 11 -6.01 -9.44 -6.21
C ILE A 11 -7.00 -9.01 -5.12
N VAL A 12 -6.65 -9.26 -3.87
CA VAL A 12 -7.45 -8.89 -2.70
C VAL A 12 -7.00 -7.53 -2.20
N GLY A 13 -7.72 -6.47 -2.57
CA GLY A 13 -7.41 -5.08 -2.25
C GLY A 13 -6.93 -4.29 -3.47
N GLY A 14 -7.74 -3.34 -3.92
CA GLY A 14 -7.41 -2.38 -4.99
C GLY A 14 -6.61 -1.19 -4.49
N GLY A 15 -5.65 -1.42 -3.59
CA GLY A 15 -4.84 -0.39 -2.96
C GLY A 15 -3.58 0.00 -3.74
N THR A 16 -2.62 0.60 -3.03
CA THR A 16 -1.36 1.10 -3.62
C THR A 16 -0.53 -0.01 -4.29
N SER A 17 -0.37 -1.15 -3.64
CA SER A 17 0.33 -2.30 -4.23
C SER A 17 -0.58 -3.10 -5.18
N GLY A 18 -1.82 -3.35 -4.77
CA GLY A 18 -2.75 -4.20 -5.52
C GLY A 18 -3.02 -3.72 -6.94
N LEU A 19 -3.25 -2.43 -7.16
CA LEU A 19 -3.47 -1.90 -8.51
C LEU A 19 -2.21 -1.93 -9.38
N VAL A 20 -1.02 -1.76 -8.78
CA VAL A 20 0.24 -1.92 -9.52
C VAL A 20 0.38 -3.35 -10.02
N VAL A 21 0.21 -4.33 -9.12
CA VAL A 21 0.31 -5.75 -9.48
C VAL A 21 -0.74 -6.11 -10.53
N ALA A 22 -2.00 -5.70 -10.32
CA ALA A 22 -3.09 -6.00 -11.24
C ALA A 22 -2.80 -5.49 -12.66
N THR A 23 -2.45 -4.21 -12.79
CA THR A 23 -2.18 -3.59 -14.08
C THR A 23 -0.97 -4.23 -14.77
N ARG A 24 0.09 -4.57 -14.03
CA ARG A 24 1.30 -5.20 -14.60
C ARG A 24 1.06 -6.65 -15.04
N LEU A 25 0.32 -7.43 -14.27
CA LEU A 25 -0.07 -8.78 -14.68
C LEU A 25 -0.94 -8.75 -15.93
N SER A 26 -1.89 -7.81 -15.97
CA SER A 26 -2.83 -7.71 -17.08
C SER A 26 -2.19 -7.17 -18.36
N GLU A 27 -0.99 -6.55 -18.33
CA GLU A 27 -0.24 -6.15 -19.55
C GLU A 27 -0.11 -7.29 -20.59
N ASN A 28 -0.14 -8.55 -20.15
CA ASN A 28 -0.38 -9.68 -21.04
C ASN A 28 -1.90 -9.89 -21.24
N PRO A 29 -2.45 -9.68 -22.46
CA PRO A 29 -3.89 -9.78 -22.71
C PRO A 29 -4.48 -11.18 -22.52
N ASP A 30 -3.65 -12.22 -22.51
CA ASP A 30 -4.07 -13.61 -22.24
C ASP A 30 -4.30 -13.87 -20.74
N ILE A 31 -3.93 -12.94 -19.86
CA ILE A 31 -4.08 -13.06 -18.41
C ILE A 31 -5.32 -12.28 -17.95
N GLN A 32 -6.26 -12.98 -17.32
CA GLN A 32 -7.46 -12.39 -16.73
C GLN A 32 -7.23 -12.06 -15.26
N VAL A 33 -7.35 -10.78 -14.90
CA VAL A 33 -7.12 -10.29 -13.54
C VAL A 33 -8.40 -9.73 -12.92
N LEU A 34 -8.76 -10.22 -11.74
CA LEU A 34 -9.83 -9.67 -10.92
C LEU A 34 -9.24 -8.92 -9.73
N VAL A 35 -9.64 -7.67 -9.54
CA VAL A 35 -9.34 -6.88 -8.35
C VAL A 35 -10.62 -6.71 -7.53
N LEU A 36 -10.56 -7.11 -6.26
CA LEU A 36 -11.65 -6.95 -5.31
C LEU A 36 -11.28 -5.86 -4.31
N GLU A 37 -12.02 -4.75 -4.33
CA GLU A 37 -11.82 -3.61 -3.45
C GLU A 37 -13.00 -3.46 -2.49
N ALA A 38 -12.70 -3.31 -1.20
CA ALA A 38 -13.70 -3.34 -0.14
C ALA A 38 -14.63 -2.13 -0.17
N GLY A 39 -14.16 -0.94 -0.54
CA GLY A 39 -15.06 0.22 -0.62
C GLY A 39 -15.28 0.74 -2.05
N GLY A 40 -15.98 1.87 -2.11
CA GLY A 40 -16.71 2.31 -3.30
C GLY A 40 -15.85 2.94 -4.39
N ASN A 41 -16.37 2.95 -5.63
CA ASN A 41 -15.74 3.68 -6.73
C ASN A 41 -16.13 5.17 -6.68
N HIS A 42 -15.15 6.07 -6.57
CA HIS A 42 -15.34 7.52 -6.64
C HIS A 42 -14.53 8.19 -7.76
N LEU A 43 -13.95 7.40 -8.69
CA LEU A 43 -13.12 7.89 -9.80
C LEU A 43 -13.83 8.88 -10.72
N GLU A 44 -15.18 8.95 -10.66
CA GLU A 44 -16.02 9.74 -11.56
C GLU A 44 -17.05 10.62 -10.82
N ASN A 45 -16.82 11.00 -9.55
CA ASN A 45 -17.78 11.84 -8.82
C ASN A 45 -17.29 13.30 -8.70
N PRO A 46 -17.45 14.14 -9.75
CA PRO A 46 -17.13 15.56 -9.68
C PRO A 46 -18.10 16.27 -8.73
N GLN A 47 -17.57 17.02 -7.77
CA GLN A 47 -18.38 17.80 -6.84
C GLN A 47 -18.69 19.15 -7.47
N SER A 48 -19.95 19.37 -7.87
CA SER A 48 -20.44 20.58 -8.53
C SER A 48 -20.14 21.85 -7.72
N GLU A 49 -20.17 21.73 -6.41
CA GLU A 49 -19.99 22.80 -5.42
C GLU A 49 -18.51 23.19 -5.26
N LEU A 50 -17.59 22.42 -5.84
CA LEU A 50 -16.14 22.62 -5.76
C LEU A 50 -15.52 22.94 -7.12
N GLY A 51 -16.33 23.42 -8.07
CA GLY A 51 -15.90 23.80 -9.41
C GLY A 51 -15.65 22.60 -10.32
N ASN A 52 -16.49 21.56 -10.21
CA ASN A 52 -16.37 20.28 -10.94
C ASN A 52 -15.06 19.52 -10.67
N ARG A 53 -14.39 19.80 -9.56
CA ARG A 53 -13.21 19.06 -9.12
C ARG A 53 -13.64 17.76 -8.41
N THR A 54 -12.87 16.70 -8.62
CA THR A 54 -13.00 15.46 -7.85
C THR A 54 -12.17 15.62 -6.57
N LEU A 55 -12.85 15.78 -5.43
CA LEU A 55 -12.21 15.85 -4.12
C LEU A 55 -12.45 14.53 -3.37
N ASP A 56 -11.38 13.76 -3.22
CA ASP A 56 -11.41 12.49 -2.50
C ASP A 56 -11.56 12.75 -1.00
N LEU A 57 -12.70 12.34 -0.44
CA LEU A 57 -12.92 12.43 1.00
C LEU A 57 -11.97 11.45 1.72
N PRO A 58 -11.27 11.89 2.78
CA PRO A 58 -10.42 11.02 3.56
C PRO A 58 -11.28 10.01 4.34
N GLY A 59 -10.87 8.73 4.32
CA GLY A 59 -11.46 7.70 5.20
C GLY A 59 -12.30 6.62 4.54
N ARG A 60 -12.09 6.28 3.27
CA ARG A 60 -12.76 5.11 2.68
C ARG A 60 -11.73 4.13 2.13
N CYS A 61 -12.00 2.83 2.27
CA CYS A 61 -11.46 1.81 1.38
C CYS A 61 -11.87 2.23 -0.03
N LEU A 62 -10.94 2.75 -0.82
CA LEU A 62 -11.22 3.24 -2.16
C LEU A 62 -10.22 2.60 -3.11
N PRO A 63 -10.57 2.47 -4.40
CA PRO A 63 -9.57 2.23 -5.43
C PRO A 63 -8.40 3.22 -5.28
N GLY A 64 -7.20 2.69 -5.06
CA GLY A 64 -5.98 3.44 -4.77
C GLY A 64 -5.51 3.36 -3.31
N GLY A 65 -6.36 2.93 -2.38
CA GLY A 65 -6.02 2.72 -0.97
C GLY A 65 -5.44 3.96 -0.29
N SER A 66 -4.41 3.79 0.54
CA SER A 66 -3.80 4.91 1.29
C SER A 66 -3.17 5.98 0.39
N SER A 67 -2.81 5.66 -0.87
CA SER A 67 -2.26 6.66 -1.79
C SER A 67 -3.24 7.78 -2.16
N VAL A 68 -4.54 7.55 -1.97
CA VAL A 68 -5.61 8.56 -2.16
C VAL A 68 -5.52 9.66 -1.10
N ILE A 69 -5.08 9.32 0.12
CA ILE A 69 -5.17 10.20 1.30
C ILE A 69 -3.82 10.52 1.94
N ASN A 70 -2.72 9.97 1.41
CA ASN A 70 -1.40 10.14 2.00
C ASN A 70 -0.87 11.58 1.85
N ALA A 71 0.22 11.84 2.57
CA ALA A 71 1.00 13.08 2.61
C ALA A 71 1.69 13.47 1.29
N GLN A 72 1.59 12.65 0.24
CA GLN A 72 2.20 12.84 -1.09
C GLN A 72 3.74 12.91 -1.15
N ALA A 73 4.43 12.90 -0.01
CA ALA A 73 5.90 12.83 0.03
C ALA A 73 6.39 11.56 -0.67
N PHE A 74 7.23 11.73 -1.69
CA PHE A 74 7.86 10.64 -2.44
C PHE A 74 9.33 10.56 -2.05
N ILE A 75 9.62 9.64 -1.13
CA ILE A 75 10.94 9.46 -0.51
C ILE A 75 11.39 8.02 -0.77
N ALA A 76 12.60 7.86 -1.31
CA ALA A 76 13.18 6.54 -1.49
C ALA A 76 13.56 5.91 -0.14
N ALA A 77 13.50 4.58 -0.08
CA ALA A 77 14.09 3.87 1.06
C ALA A 77 15.62 4.05 1.05
N SER A 78 16.23 4.03 2.24
CA SER A 78 17.68 4.12 2.36
C SER A 78 18.35 2.88 1.77
N LYS A 79 19.57 3.05 1.24
CA LYS A 79 20.36 1.92 0.72
C LYS A 79 20.54 0.84 1.78
N ILE A 80 20.89 1.25 3.01
CA ILE A 80 21.10 0.34 4.15
C ILE A 80 19.83 -0.44 4.47
N GLY A 81 18.66 0.23 4.47
CA GLY A 81 17.38 -0.43 4.75
C GLY A 81 17.01 -1.48 3.71
N LEU A 82 17.26 -1.20 2.43
CA LEU A 82 17.03 -2.16 1.34
C LEU A 82 18.03 -3.31 1.38
N ASP A 83 19.33 -3.04 1.54
CA ASP A 83 20.35 -4.09 1.58
C ASP A 83 20.16 -5.04 2.78
N ALA A 84 19.64 -4.53 3.90
CA ALA A 84 19.28 -5.37 5.04
C ALA A 84 18.23 -6.44 4.67
N TRP A 85 17.32 -6.18 3.72
CA TRP A 85 16.36 -7.19 3.26
C TRP A 85 17.06 -8.38 2.60
N LYS A 86 18.11 -8.13 1.82
CA LYS A 86 18.94 -9.20 1.26
C LYS A 86 19.70 -9.96 2.34
N GLU A 87 20.23 -9.26 3.35
CA GLU A 87 20.90 -9.89 4.49
C GLU A 87 19.96 -10.81 5.29
N PHE A 88 18.64 -10.52 5.30
CA PHE A 88 17.62 -11.42 5.83
C PHE A 88 17.29 -12.63 4.94
N GLY A 89 18.05 -12.86 3.85
CA GLY A 89 17.88 -13.99 2.93
C GLY A 89 16.95 -13.72 1.75
N ASN A 90 16.49 -12.48 1.56
CA ASN A 90 15.62 -12.12 0.44
C ASN A 90 16.48 -11.75 -0.78
N GLU A 91 16.98 -12.75 -1.50
CA GLU A 91 17.78 -12.53 -2.71
C GLU A 91 17.03 -11.64 -3.73
N GLY A 92 17.75 -10.70 -4.33
CA GLY A 92 17.19 -9.73 -5.27
C GLY A 92 16.42 -8.56 -4.63
N TRP A 93 16.39 -8.44 -3.30
CA TRP A 93 15.76 -7.32 -2.57
C TRP A 93 16.76 -6.30 -2.03
N ASP A 94 17.89 -6.10 -2.71
CA ASP A 94 18.89 -5.07 -2.38
C ASP A 94 18.65 -3.74 -3.12
N CYS A 95 19.37 -2.69 -2.71
CA CYS A 95 19.25 -1.36 -3.32
C CYS A 95 19.48 -1.37 -4.84
N ASP A 96 20.46 -2.14 -5.32
CA ASP A 96 20.80 -2.18 -6.74
C ASP A 96 19.70 -2.85 -7.57
N SER A 97 19.14 -3.93 -7.06
CA SER A 97 18.03 -4.67 -7.66
C SER A 97 16.74 -3.85 -7.68
N MET A 98 16.51 -2.98 -6.70
CA MET A 98 15.32 -2.14 -6.60
C MET A 98 15.38 -0.86 -7.47
N LYS A 99 16.57 -0.36 -7.82
CA LYS A 99 16.75 0.87 -8.62
C LYS A 99 15.94 0.90 -9.93
N PRO A 100 15.91 -0.15 -10.76
CA PRO A 100 15.09 -0.16 -11.98
C PRO A 100 13.59 -0.02 -11.68
N HIS A 101 13.11 -0.58 -10.56
CA HIS A 101 11.70 -0.48 -10.16
C HIS A 101 11.35 0.93 -9.68
N TYR A 102 12.24 1.60 -8.93
CA TYR A 102 12.08 3.02 -8.59
C TYR A 102 12.05 3.92 -9.82
N LYS A 103 12.82 3.60 -10.87
CA LYS A 103 12.74 4.34 -12.14
C LYS A 103 11.43 4.04 -12.88
N LYS A 104 10.99 2.79 -12.90
CA LYS A 104 9.78 2.34 -13.62
C LYS A 104 8.48 2.91 -13.01
N CYS A 105 8.46 3.18 -11.71
CA CYS A 105 7.25 3.62 -11.00
C CYS A 105 7.01 5.14 -11.00
N GLN A 106 7.93 5.93 -11.57
CA GLN A 106 7.84 7.40 -11.56
C GLN A 106 8.20 8.03 -12.90
N THR A 107 7.59 9.18 -13.16
CA THR A 107 8.05 10.15 -14.16
C THR A 107 8.35 11.44 -13.40
N VAL A 108 9.62 11.86 -13.39
CA VAL A 108 10.04 13.06 -12.64
C VAL A 108 9.88 14.28 -13.54
N GLU A 109 9.00 15.20 -13.15
CA GLU A 109 8.94 16.53 -13.75
C GLU A 109 9.97 17.43 -13.09
N ILE A 110 10.83 18.06 -13.90
CA ILE A 110 11.87 18.93 -13.37
C ILE A 110 11.27 20.31 -13.05
N PRO A 111 11.48 20.88 -11.85
CA PRO A 111 10.97 22.20 -11.49
C PRO A 111 11.41 23.28 -12.48
N ASN A 112 10.57 24.31 -12.65
CA ASN A 112 10.91 25.49 -13.44
C ASN A 112 12.02 26.32 -12.76
N ASP A 113 12.65 27.23 -13.51
CA ASP A 113 13.83 27.98 -13.04
C ASP A 113 13.59 28.79 -11.76
N ARG A 114 12.35 29.23 -11.50
CA ARG A 114 11.99 29.93 -10.25
C ARG A 114 12.09 28.98 -9.06
N LEU A 115 11.40 27.85 -9.13
CA LEU A 115 11.45 26.82 -8.09
C LEU A 115 12.85 26.23 -7.95
N ARG A 116 13.61 26.11 -9.05
CA ARG A 116 15.01 25.67 -8.95
C ARG A 116 15.86 26.64 -8.12
N LYS A 117 15.70 27.95 -8.30
CA LYS A 117 16.47 28.93 -7.49
C LYS A 117 16.08 28.90 -6.01
N GLU A 118 14.82 28.62 -5.70
CA GLU A 118 14.30 28.56 -4.33
C GLU A 118 14.59 27.22 -3.61
N LEU A 119 14.68 26.10 -4.35
CA LEU A 119 14.81 24.75 -3.78
C LEU A 119 16.25 24.18 -3.77
N TYR A 120 17.18 24.72 -4.57
CA TYR A 120 18.51 24.13 -4.79
C TYR A 120 19.61 24.60 -3.82
N GLU A 121 19.25 25.26 -2.71
CA GLU A 121 20.23 25.51 -1.63
C GLU A 121 20.55 24.24 -0.81
N MET A 122 19.88 23.10 -1.09
CA MET A 122 20.12 21.82 -0.42
C MET A 122 20.98 20.89 -1.29
N SER A 123 22.08 20.38 -0.72
CA SER A 123 23.15 19.68 -1.46
C SER A 123 22.87 18.21 -1.79
N GLU A 124 21.85 17.58 -1.19
CA GLU A 124 21.59 16.14 -1.28
C GLU A 124 20.16 15.80 -1.73
N ASN A 125 20.01 14.63 -2.37
CA ASN A 125 18.75 14.11 -2.90
C ASN A 125 18.54 12.68 -2.36
N ALA A 126 17.36 12.37 -1.83
CA ALA A 126 17.03 11.06 -1.25
C ALA A 126 17.27 9.84 -2.16
N PHE A 127 17.37 10.04 -3.48
CA PHE A 127 17.67 8.98 -4.46
C PHE A 127 19.17 8.69 -4.65
N THR A 128 20.08 9.44 -4.03
CA THR A 128 21.54 9.20 -4.12
C THR A 128 22.04 8.16 -3.12
N GLY A 129 21.16 7.61 -2.27
CA GLY A 129 21.45 6.50 -1.37
C GLY A 129 21.93 6.90 0.03
N SER A 130 22.27 8.18 0.24
CA SER A 130 22.36 8.77 1.59
C SER A 130 20.99 9.30 1.98
N SER A 131 20.46 8.83 3.10
CA SER A 131 19.24 9.39 3.70
C SER A 131 19.57 10.39 4.80
N ILE A 132 20.84 10.61 5.16
CA ILE A 132 21.24 11.47 6.27
C ILE A 132 21.35 12.92 5.80
N GLY A 133 20.82 13.86 6.59
CA GLY A 133 20.83 15.29 6.26
C GLY A 133 19.50 15.77 5.68
N GLY A 134 19.43 17.07 5.39
CA GLY A 134 18.23 17.67 4.80
C GLY A 134 18.19 17.46 3.29
N PHE A 135 17.00 17.15 2.76
CA PHE A 135 16.74 17.15 1.32
C PHE A 135 15.35 17.67 1.00
N VAL A 136 15.19 18.16 -0.24
CA VAL A 136 13.88 18.45 -0.83
C VAL A 136 13.30 17.14 -1.36
N ASN A 137 12.13 16.74 -0.87
CA ASN A 137 11.44 15.56 -1.37
C ASN A 137 10.63 15.87 -2.63
N ASN A 138 10.49 14.86 -3.49
CA ASN A 138 9.49 14.91 -4.56
C ASN A 138 8.09 14.73 -3.97
N SER A 139 7.08 15.06 -4.78
CA SER A 139 5.67 14.89 -4.42
C SER A 139 4.93 14.09 -5.49
N THR A 140 4.00 13.22 -5.09
CA THR A 140 3.15 12.45 -6.00
C THR A 140 2.02 13.33 -6.55
N VAL A 141 2.38 14.26 -7.43
CA VAL A 141 1.49 15.21 -8.10
C VAL A 141 1.79 15.15 -9.60
N ASN A 142 0.74 15.10 -10.44
CA ASN A 142 0.88 15.32 -11.87
C ASN A 142 1.16 16.80 -12.11
N GLY A 143 2.34 17.14 -12.63
CA GLY A 143 2.75 18.53 -12.72
C GLY A 143 2.15 19.28 -13.93
N VAL A 144 1.48 18.59 -14.85
CA VAL A 144 0.65 19.22 -15.90
C VAL A 144 -0.76 19.49 -15.39
N ALA A 145 -1.47 18.44 -14.95
CA ALA A 145 -2.85 18.53 -14.49
C ALA A 145 -3.00 19.22 -13.12
N LYS A 146 -1.90 19.31 -12.35
CA LYS A 146 -1.87 19.81 -10.97
C LYS A 146 -2.79 19.04 -10.03
N GLU A 147 -2.92 17.74 -10.28
CA GLU A 147 -3.74 16.80 -9.51
C GLU A 147 -2.88 15.77 -8.79
N ARG A 148 -3.39 15.18 -7.71
CA ARG A 148 -2.74 14.06 -7.02
C ARG A 148 -2.47 12.92 -7.99
N SER A 149 -1.27 12.35 -7.96
CA SER A 149 -0.95 11.07 -8.58
C SER A 149 -1.07 9.96 -7.53
N TYR A 150 -1.98 9.02 -7.74
CA TYR A 150 -2.26 7.91 -6.82
C TYR A 150 -2.52 6.61 -7.60
N ALA A 151 -2.52 5.47 -6.92
CA ALA A 151 -2.45 4.19 -7.63
C ALA A 151 -3.61 3.96 -8.62
N ALA A 152 -4.83 4.41 -8.32
CA ALA A 152 -5.94 4.21 -9.25
C ALA A 152 -5.86 5.10 -10.49
N ASN A 153 -5.54 6.40 -10.36
CA ASN A 153 -5.43 7.24 -11.55
C ASN A 153 -4.14 6.98 -12.37
N ALA A 154 -3.06 6.53 -11.72
CA ALA A 154 -1.79 6.26 -12.37
C ALA A 154 -1.73 4.87 -13.02
N TYR A 155 -2.33 3.83 -12.42
CA TYR A 155 -2.24 2.46 -12.91
C TYR A 155 -3.57 1.92 -13.46
N PHE A 156 -4.68 2.10 -12.73
CA PHE A 156 -5.95 1.50 -13.13
C PHE A 156 -6.69 2.31 -14.21
N LYS A 157 -6.79 3.64 -14.09
CA LYS A 157 -7.53 4.51 -15.03
C LYS A 157 -7.06 4.36 -16.48
N PRO A 158 -5.75 4.24 -16.79
CA PRO A 158 -5.32 3.94 -18.16
C PRO A 158 -5.74 2.55 -18.66
N ALA A 159 -5.93 1.60 -17.75
CA ALA A 159 -6.27 0.21 -18.04
C ALA A 159 -7.78 -0.11 -17.92
N GLN A 160 -8.59 0.81 -17.40
CA GLN A 160 -9.98 0.55 -16.96
C GLN A 160 -10.92 0.05 -18.07
N ASN A 161 -10.64 0.37 -19.33
CA ASN A 161 -11.45 -0.01 -20.48
C ASN A 161 -10.98 -1.31 -21.14
N ARG A 162 -9.95 -1.95 -20.60
CA ARG A 162 -9.42 -3.21 -21.11
C ARG A 162 -10.26 -4.37 -20.60
N SER A 163 -10.44 -5.39 -21.43
CA SER A 163 -11.21 -6.60 -21.06
C SER A 163 -10.43 -7.60 -20.20
N ASP A 164 -9.12 -7.37 -19.99
CA ASP A 164 -8.23 -8.27 -19.25
C ASP A 164 -8.13 -7.96 -17.74
N ILE A 165 -8.66 -6.83 -17.29
CA ILE A 165 -8.62 -6.38 -15.90
C ILE A 165 -10.00 -5.91 -15.44
N HIS A 166 -10.51 -6.52 -14.37
CA HIS A 166 -11.81 -6.16 -13.80
C HIS A 166 -11.65 -5.70 -12.37
N LEU A 167 -12.09 -4.47 -12.08
CA LEU A 167 -12.18 -3.96 -10.71
C LEU A 167 -13.63 -4.04 -10.23
N VAL A 168 -13.84 -4.78 -9.13
CA VAL A 168 -15.10 -4.80 -8.42
C VAL A 168 -14.92 -4.03 -7.11
N THR A 169 -15.81 -3.07 -6.87
CA THR A 169 -15.82 -2.24 -5.67
C THR A 169 -16.98 -2.62 -4.77
N ASN A 170 -16.95 -2.16 -3.50
CA ASN A 170 -17.91 -2.60 -2.48
C ASN A 170 -17.93 -4.13 -2.32
N SER A 171 -16.75 -4.73 -2.41
CA SER A 171 -16.52 -6.17 -2.41
C SER A 171 -15.59 -6.55 -1.27
N LEU A 172 -16.18 -6.98 -0.16
CA LEU A 172 -15.44 -7.38 1.03
C LEU A 172 -15.02 -8.84 0.90
N VAL A 173 -13.73 -9.10 0.71
CA VAL A 173 -13.19 -10.46 0.74
C VAL A 173 -13.20 -10.95 2.18
N GLU A 174 -13.91 -12.04 2.42
CA GLU A 174 -14.06 -12.63 3.76
C GLU A 174 -12.93 -13.58 4.06
N LYS A 175 -12.58 -14.43 3.08
CA LYS A 175 -11.47 -15.38 3.18
C LYS A 175 -11.03 -15.89 1.81
N ILE A 176 -9.82 -16.42 1.78
CA ILE A 176 -9.30 -17.26 0.71
C ILE A 176 -9.89 -18.66 0.88
N ILE A 177 -10.29 -19.26 -0.24
CA ILE A 177 -10.73 -20.64 -0.27
C ILE A 177 -9.49 -21.51 -0.51
N LEU A 178 -9.11 -22.27 0.52
CA LEU A 178 -7.98 -23.18 0.48
C LEU A 178 -8.47 -24.63 0.38
N ASN A 179 -7.72 -25.46 -0.35
CA ASN A 179 -7.83 -26.91 -0.32
C ASN A 179 -6.49 -27.50 0.10
N LYS A 180 -6.50 -28.69 0.71
CA LYS A 180 -5.27 -29.48 0.91
C LYS A 180 -5.09 -30.43 -0.28
N GLU A 181 -4.07 -30.18 -1.09
CA GLU A 181 -3.68 -31.06 -2.20
C GLU A 181 -2.29 -31.61 -1.89
N SER A 182 -2.15 -32.94 -1.84
CA SER A 182 -0.87 -33.60 -1.49
C SER A 182 -0.23 -33.16 -0.18
N GLY A 183 -1.04 -32.66 0.78
CA GLY A 183 -0.57 -32.15 2.07
C GLY A 183 -0.23 -30.66 2.09
N GLU A 184 -0.25 -29.99 0.93
CA GLU A 184 0.00 -28.55 0.81
C GLU A 184 -1.31 -27.78 0.67
N ALA A 185 -1.38 -26.60 1.29
CA ALA A 185 -2.53 -25.71 1.15
C ALA A 185 -2.45 -24.96 -0.19
N VAL A 186 -3.48 -25.12 -1.02
CA VAL A 186 -3.58 -24.49 -2.35
C VAL A 186 -4.77 -23.53 -2.37
N ALA A 187 -4.51 -22.26 -2.70
CA ALA A 187 -5.56 -21.27 -2.91
C ALA A 187 -6.31 -21.55 -4.21
N LYS A 188 -7.63 -21.71 -4.12
CA LYS A 188 -8.52 -21.97 -5.26
C LYS A 188 -9.38 -20.78 -5.64
N GLY A 189 -9.37 -19.72 -4.82
CA GLY A 189 -10.20 -18.57 -5.02
C GLY A 189 -10.48 -17.82 -3.73
N VAL A 190 -11.54 -17.02 -3.74
CA VAL A 190 -11.95 -16.21 -2.60
C VAL A 190 -13.46 -16.24 -2.41
N LYS A 191 -13.87 -16.16 -1.15
CA LYS A 191 -15.23 -15.87 -0.73
C LYS A 191 -15.36 -14.37 -0.52
N VAL A 192 -16.33 -13.73 -1.17
CA VAL A 192 -16.49 -12.27 -1.14
C VAL A 192 -17.96 -11.90 -0.98
N THR A 193 -18.23 -10.89 -0.17
CA THR A 193 -19.55 -10.27 -0.06
C THR A 193 -19.58 -8.98 -0.87
N ILE A 194 -20.46 -8.91 -1.87
CA ILE A 194 -20.66 -7.76 -2.74
C ILE A 194 -22.06 -7.22 -2.47
N LYS A 195 -22.16 -6.00 -1.93
CA LYS A 195 -23.45 -5.36 -1.60
C LYS A 195 -24.39 -6.26 -0.76
N GLY A 196 -23.82 -7.02 0.19
CA GLY A 196 -24.56 -7.93 1.06
C GLY A 196 -24.91 -9.29 0.46
N VAL A 197 -24.50 -9.56 -0.79
CA VAL A 197 -24.68 -10.86 -1.46
C VAL A 197 -23.35 -11.58 -1.50
N GLU A 198 -23.36 -12.86 -1.11
CA GLU A 198 -22.18 -13.71 -1.15
C GLU A 198 -21.89 -14.18 -2.57
N HIS A 199 -20.61 -14.14 -2.95
CA HIS A 199 -20.08 -14.64 -4.21
C HIS A 199 -18.79 -15.44 -3.97
N ILE A 200 -18.51 -16.35 -4.91
CA ILE A 200 -17.27 -17.12 -4.96
C ILE A 200 -16.61 -16.88 -6.33
N PHE A 201 -15.36 -16.42 -6.30
CA PHE A 201 -14.52 -16.32 -7.48
C PHE A 201 -13.39 -17.33 -7.39
N GLN A 202 -13.09 -17.99 -8.51
CA GLN A 202 -12.04 -18.99 -8.61
C GLN A 202 -10.77 -18.38 -9.23
N ALA A 203 -9.62 -18.73 -8.65
CA ALA A 203 -8.30 -18.37 -9.17
C ALA A 203 -7.72 -19.58 -9.92
N GLY A 204 -7.33 -19.38 -11.17
CA GLY A 204 -6.70 -20.38 -12.03
C GLY A 204 -5.19 -20.51 -11.77
N LYS A 205 -4.56 -19.46 -11.25
CA LYS A 205 -3.14 -19.45 -10.88
C LYS A 205 -2.97 -19.06 -9.42
N GLU A 206 -3.17 -17.78 -9.08
CA GLU A 206 -2.84 -17.28 -7.74
C GLU A 206 -3.88 -16.32 -7.17
N VAL A 207 -3.95 -16.30 -5.84
CA VAL A 207 -4.62 -15.25 -5.07
C VAL A 207 -3.53 -14.40 -4.42
N ILE A 208 -3.51 -13.11 -4.73
CA ILE A 208 -2.51 -12.16 -4.23
C ILE A 208 -3.18 -11.24 -3.20
N VAL A 209 -2.72 -11.30 -1.95
CA VAL A 209 -3.27 -10.48 -0.86
C VAL A 209 -2.56 -9.13 -0.81
N ALA A 210 -3.33 -8.06 -1.05
CA ALA A 210 -2.87 -6.68 -1.05
C ALA A 210 -3.78 -5.78 -0.19
N ALA A 211 -4.30 -6.32 0.92
CA ALA A 211 -5.34 -5.71 1.75
C ALA A 211 -4.80 -4.73 2.82
N ARG A 212 -3.58 -4.20 2.63
CA ARG A 212 -2.80 -3.40 3.60
C ARG A 212 -2.26 -4.24 4.76
N ALA A 213 -1.29 -3.69 5.49
CA ALA A 213 -0.63 -4.37 6.61
C ALA A 213 -1.60 -4.80 7.72
N LEU A 214 -2.69 -4.07 7.93
CA LEU A 214 -3.68 -4.38 8.97
C LEU A 214 -4.66 -5.49 8.55
N ASN A 215 -5.24 -5.45 7.34
CA ASN A 215 -6.26 -6.46 6.99
C ASN A 215 -5.67 -7.72 6.33
N SER A 216 -4.46 -7.67 5.79
CA SER A 216 -3.83 -8.86 5.20
C SER A 216 -3.68 -10.02 6.21
N PRO A 217 -3.12 -9.82 7.43
CA PRO A 217 -3.03 -10.91 8.42
C PRO A 217 -4.41 -11.43 8.80
N ARG A 218 -5.39 -10.55 9.03
CA ARG A 218 -6.76 -10.94 9.33
C ARG A 218 -7.39 -11.82 8.24
N ILE A 219 -7.18 -11.50 6.96
CA ILE A 219 -7.68 -12.34 5.87
C ILE A 219 -6.99 -13.70 5.87
N LEU A 220 -5.68 -13.78 6.15
CA LEU A 220 -4.96 -15.04 6.26
C LEU A 220 -5.51 -15.90 7.42
N GLU A 221 -5.71 -15.32 8.59
CA GLU A 221 -6.26 -16.00 9.76
C GLU A 221 -7.67 -16.52 9.49
N LEU A 222 -8.58 -15.70 8.94
CA LEU A 222 -9.93 -16.10 8.53
C LEU A 222 -9.93 -17.20 7.45
N SER A 223 -8.81 -17.36 6.74
CA SER A 223 -8.61 -18.41 5.74
C SER A 223 -7.97 -19.68 6.31
N GLY A 224 -7.59 -19.69 7.59
CA GLY A 224 -6.94 -20.83 8.23
C GLY A 224 -5.41 -20.85 8.13
N ILE A 225 -4.79 -19.68 7.93
CA ILE A 225 -3.33 -19.48 7.93
C ILE A 225 -2.99 -18.58 9.12
N GLY A 226 -2.41 -19.13 10.17
CA GLY A 226 -2.17 -18.39 11.41
C GLY A 226 -1.80 -19.30 12.58
N GLU A 227 -1.84 -18.75 13.79
CA GLU A 227 -1.48 -19.44 15.03
C GLU A 227 -2.56 -20.46 15.45
N ALA A 228 -2.16 -21.71 15.73
CA ALA A 228 -3.08 -22.83 15.94
C ALA A 228 -4.07 -22.61 17.08
N GLU A 229 -3.61 -22.07 18.21
CA GLU A 229 -4.43 -21.91 19.40
C GLU A 229 -5.51 -20.85 19.15
N LEU A 230 -5.12 -19.70 18.60
CA LEU A 230 -6.03 -18.66 18.15
C LEU A 230 -7.05 -19.20 17.15
N LEU A 231 -6.62 -19.85 16.06
CA LEU A 231 -7.52 -20.35 15.02
C LEU A 231 -8.52 -21.38 15.57
N ARG A 232 -8.08 -22.30 16.43
CA ARG A 232 -8.99 -23.25 17.11
C ARG A 232 -9.99 -22.55 18.00
N SER A 233 -9.57 -21.53 18.75
CA SER A 233 -10.45 -20.77 19.65
C SER A 233 -11.57 -20.05 18.89
N LEU A 234 -11.30 -19.67 17.63
CA LEU A 234 -12.23 -19.01 16.72
C LEU A 234 -13.05 -19.99 15.86
N GLY A 235 -12.82 -21.30 15.99
CA GLY A 235 -13.50 -22.31 15.19
C GLY A 235 -13.12 -22.29 13.70
N VAL A 236 -11.90 -21.83 13.37
CA VAL A 236 -11.37 -21.80 12.00
C VAL A 236 -10.55 -23.05 11.71
N ASP A 237 -10.81 -23.69 10.56
CA ASP A 237 -10.02 -24.83 10.10
C ASP A 237 -8.57 -24.41 9.80
N ILE A 238 -7.60 -25.17 10.32
CA ILE A 238 -6.18 -24.87 10.13
C ILE A 238 -5.64 -25.53 8.86
N TYR A 239 -5.25 -24.70 7.89
CA TYR A 239 -4.58 -25.10 6.66
C TYR A 239 -3.07 -25.00 6.78
N VAL A 240 -2.56 -23.90 7.35
CA VAL A 240 -1.13 -23.64 7.54
C VAL A 240 -0.91 -23.03 8.91
N GLU A 241 -0.10 -23.71 9.73
CA GLU A 241 0.35 -23.19 11.01
C GLU A 241 1.42 -22.11 10.80
N ASN A 242 1.15 -20.89 11.26
CA ASN A 242 2.11 -19.79 11.18
C ASN A 242 1.85 -18.73 12.26
N SER A 243 2.60 -18.81 13.37
CA SER A 243 2.54 -17.84 14.47
C SER A 243 3.12 -16.46 14.15
N SER A 244 3.74 -16.27 12.98
CA SER A 244 4.23 -14.97 12.53
C SER A 244 3.15 -14.09 11.89
N VAL A 245 1.95 -14.64 11.64
CA VAL A 245 0.79 -13.84 11.23
C VAL A 245 0.20 -13.17 12.48
N VAL A 246 0.21 -11.84 12.52
CA VAL A 246 -0.22 -11.04 13.67
C VAL A 246 -1.08 -9.88 13.20
N ASP A 247 -2.29 -9.74 13.75
CA ASP A 247 -3.25 -8.65 13.46
C ASP A 247 -2.99 -7.37 14.28
N GLU A 248 -2.05 -7.39 15.23
CA GLU A 248 -1.77 -6.26 16.12
C GLU A 248 -0.53 -5.46 15.72
N ILE A 249 -0.73 -4.30 15.08
CA ILE A 249 0.31 -3.27 14.88
C ILE A 249 -0.11 -1.97 15.57
N GLN A 250 0.62 -1.57 16.62
CA GLN A 250 0.40 -0.26 17.26
C GLN A 250 0.82 0.89 16.34
N THR A 251 -0.12 1.77 15.99
CA THR A 251 0.15 3.04 15.29
C THR A 251 -0.33 4.19 16.17
N LEU A 252 0.50 5.23 16.35
CA LEU A 252 0.27 6.32 17.32
C LEU A 252 -0.54 7.53 16.77
N ASP A 253 -1.12 7.45 15.57
CA ASP A 253 -1.70 8.61 14.88
C ASP A 253 -3.16 8.35 14.49
N SER A 254 -4.09 9.00 15.19
CA SER A 254 -5.54 8.91 15.01
C SER A 254 -6.01 9.23 13.58
N LEU A 255 -5.33 10.13 12.86
CA LEU A 255 -5.66 10.43 11.48
C LEU A 255 -5.19 9.30 10.54
N LYS A 256 -4.03 8.69 10.82
CA LYS A 256 -3.54 7.49 10.09
C LYS A 256 -4.36 6.24 10.40
N LEU A 257 -4.88 6.14 11.63
CA LEU A 257 -5.83 5.11 12.07
C LEU A 257 -7.23 5.32 11.48
N GLN A 258 -7.48 6.45 10.81
CA GLN A 258 -8.76 6.80 10.22
C GLN A 258 -9.90 6.91 11.26
N GLU A 259 -9.58 7.41 12.45
CA GLU A 259 -10.57 7.62 13.48
C GLU A 259 -11.62 8.65 13.01
N PRO A 260 -12.94 8.36 13.13
CA PRO A 260 -13.99 9.19 12.56
C PRO A 260 -13.94 10.66 13.00
N GLU A 261 -13.61 10.91 14.26
CA GLU A 261 -13.51 12.25 14.83
C GLU A 261 -12.34 13.04 14.26
N ALA A 262 -11.17 12.41 14.12
CA ALA A 262 -9.98 13.03 13.53
C ALA A 262 -10.20 13.42 12.06
N ILE A 263 -10.88 12.55 11.30
CA ILE A 263 -11.26 12.83 9.90
C ILE A 263 -12.25 13.99 9.83
N ALA A 264 -13.30 13.97 10.67
CA ALA A 264 -14.33 15.01 10.67
C ALA A 264 -13.75 16.39 11.00
N ALA A 265 -12.86 16.48 11.99
CA ALA A 265 -12.19 17.71 12.37
C ALA A 265 -11.30 18.26 11.23
N ALA A 266 -10.51 17.39 10.60
CA ALA A 266 -9.65 17.75 9.48
C ALA A 266 -10.46 18.22 8.25
N MET A 267 -11.59 17.56 7.97
CA MET A 267 -12.50 17.96 6.90
C MET A 267 -13.15 19.32 7.18
N SER A 268 -13.59 19.56 8.41
CA SER A 268 -14.19 20.83 8.82
C SER A 268 -13.23 22.00 8.58
N ALA A 269 -12.00 21.92 9.10
CA ALA A 269 -10.97 22.95 8.92
C ALA A 269 -10.67 23.27 7.45
N TYR A 270 -10.64 22.25 6.59
CA TYR A 270 -10.46 22.45 5.16
C TYR A 270 -11.68 23.11 4.50
N GLN A 271 -12.89 22.73 4.90
CA GLN A 271 -14.12 23.23 4.31
C GLN A 271 -14.38 24.69 4.68
N THR A 272 -14.24 25.04 5.96
CA THR A 272 -14.56 26.37 6.50
C THR A 272 -13.49 27.40 6.21
N GLU A 273 -12.21 27.02 6.42
CA GLU A 273 -11.11 27.97 6.48
C GLU A 273 -10.09 27.77 5.35
N LYS A 274 -10.26 26.71 4.53
CA LYS A 274 -9.23 26.27 3.56
C LYS A 274 -7.88 26.06 4.25
N ALA A 275 -7.91 25.58 5.49
CA ALA A 275 -6.76 25.35 6.35
C ALA A 275 -6.71 23.90 6.84
N GLY A 276 -5.72 23.59 7.68
CA GLY A 276 -5.57 22.26 8.27
C GLY A 276 -4.84 21.25 7.36
N PRO A 277 -4.77 19.98 7.78
CA PRO A 277 -3.88 18.98 7.19
C PRO A 277 -4.18 18.63 5.72
N PHE A 278 -5.33 19.02 5.16
CA PHE A 278 -5.67 18.84 3.75
C PHE A 278 -5.35 20.05 2.85
N ALA A 279 -4.89 21.17 3.42
CA ALA A 279 -4.57 22.40 2.69
C ALA A 279 -3.06 22.64 2.49
N SER A 280 -2.20 21.80 3.09
CA SER A 280 -0.74 21.91 3.00
C SER A 280 -0.16 20.69 2.30
N GLU A 281 0.94 20.87 1.56
CA GLU A 281 1.86 19.77 1.30
C GLU A 281 2.37 19.30 2.66
N ALA A 282 2.16 18.03 3.00
CA ALA A 282 2.32 17.56 4.38
C ALA A 282 3.79 17.56 4.84
N ILE A 283 4.73 17.39 3.90
CA ILE A 283 6.17 17.43 4.15
C ILE A 283 6.84 18.06 2.93
N SER A 284 7.34 19.29 3.06
CA SER A 284 8.10 20.02 2.02
C SER A 284 9.61 19.89 2.20
N SER A 285 10.06 19.55 3.40
CA SER A 285 11.47 19.29 3.72
C SER A 285 11.54 18.24 4.82
N LEU A 286 12.40 17.25 4.64
CA LEU A 286 12.69 16.23 5.64
C LEU A 286 14.19 16.20 5.90
N ALA A 287 14.56 15.94 7.15
CA ALA A 287 15.93 15.59 7.49
C ALA A 287 15.94 14.31 8.33
N TYR A 288 16.74 13.32 7.95
CA TYR A 288 17.09 12.25 8.89
C TYR A 288 18.36 12.65 9.60
N MET A 289 18.26 12.82 10.92
CA MET A 289 19.41 13.06 11.76
C MET A 289 19.86 11.76 12.41
N PRO A 290 21.13 11.36 12.28
CA PRO A 290 21.65 10.23 13.04
C PRO A 290 21.60 10.60 14.52
N VAL A 291 21.23 9.65 15.38
CA VAL A 291 21.40 9.82 16.82
C VAL A 291 22.90 9.86 17.09
N PRO A 292 23.46 10.98 17.60
CA PRO A 292 24.91 11.14 17.73
C PRO A 292 25.57 10.00 18.52
N ASP A 293 24.86 9.49 19.54
CA ASP A 293 25.32 8.39 20.38
C ASP A 293 25.59 7.12 19.57
N PHE A 294 24.77 6.81 18.56
CA PHE A 294 24.92 5.66 17.67
C PHE A 294 26.01 5.81 16.62
N GLN A 295 26.66 6.97 16.53
CA GLN A 295 27.82 7.15 15.64
C GLN A 295 29.14 6.71 16.28
N THR A 296 29.18 6.59 17.62
CA THR A 296 30.34 6.06 18.34
C THR A 296 30.47 4.54 18.14
N PRO A 297 31.67 3.93 18.27
CA PRO A 297 31.81 2.47 18.19
C PRO A 297 30.85 1.73 19.15
N LYS A 298 30.79 2.19 20.40
CA LYS A 298 29.87 1.65 21.43
C LYS A 298 28.40 1.81 21.05
N GLY A 299 28.05 2.92 20.42
CA GLY A 299 26.70 3.17 19.93
C GLY A 299 26.31 2.30 18.74
N LYS A 300 27.25 2.02 17.84
CA LYS A 300 27.03 1.08 16.73
C LYS A 300 26.80 -0.33 17.25
N ASP A 301 27.55 -0.76 18.27
CA ASP A 301 27.34 -2.05 18.94
C ASP A 301 25.96 -2.11 19.62
N ALA A 302 25.57 -1.05 20.32
CA ALA A 302 24.25 -0.95 20.94
C ALA A 302 23.11 -0.96 19.91
N LEU A 303 23.27 -0.26 18.78
CA LEU A 303 22.32 -0.27 17.68
C LEU A 303 22.20 -1.66 17.04
N ALA A 304 23.32 -2.37 16.84
CA ALA A 304 23.31 -3.73 16.34
C ALA A 304 22.55 -4.69 17.28
N ILE A 305 22.77 -4.57 18.60
CA ILE A 305 22.04 -5.34 19.62
C ILE A 305 20.53 -5.04 19.56
N LEU A 306 20.15 -3.78 19.43
CA LEU A 306 18.75 -3.35 19.33
C LEU A 306 18.08 -3.92 18.07
N ILE A 307 18.74 -3.85 16.92
CA ILE A 307 18.25 -4.41 15.65
C ILE A 307 18.04 -5.93 15.80
N ILE A 308 18.97 -6.65 16.42
CA ILE A 308 18.83 -8.10 16.68
C ILE A 308 17.59 -8.38 17.56
N HIS A 309 17.35 -7.59 18.61
CA HIS A 309 16.18 -7.78 19.48
C HIS A 309 14.85 -7.46 18.80
N ILE A 310 14.84 -6.55 17.83
CA ILE A 310 13.63 -6.21 17.05
C ILE A 310 13.37 -7.26 15.96
N CYS A 311 14.42 -7.81 15.36
CA CYS A 311 14.32 -8.69 14.19
C CYS A 311 14.29 -10.19 14.51
N VAL A 312 14.61 -10.61 15.73
CA VAL A 312 14.49 -12.01 16.16
C VAL A 312 13.15 -12.16 16.89
N PRO A 313 12.20 -12.96 16.39
CA PRO A 313 11.00 -13.25 17.16
C PRO A 313 11.44 -13.88 18.48
N CYS A 314 10.97 -13.33 19.60
CA CYS A 314 11.13 -13.97 20.91
C CYS A 314 10.74 -15.45 20.75
N LYS A 315 11.73 -16.33 20.93
CA LYS A 315 11.53 -17.77 20.96
C LYS A 315 10.57 -18.18 22.06
#